data_AF-W7MAL5-F1
#
_entry.id   AF-W7MAL5-F1
#
_cell.length_a   1.000
_cell.length_b   1.000
_cell.length_c   1.000
_cell.angle_alpha   90.00
_cell.angle_beta   90.00
_cell.angle_gamma   90.00
#
_symmetry.space_group_name_H-M   'P 1'
#
loop_
_entity.id
_entity.type
_entity.pdbx_description
1 polymer ?
#
loop_
_entity_poly.entity_id
_entity_poly.type
_entity_poly.pdbx_seq_one_letter_code
_entity_poly.pdbx_strand_id
1 'polypeptide(L)'
;MQPGYLGIATKFKEKLCYLERGVNSERAVALSTLVALLVDQAKQGLLFTREDYDRLKRDMQMKGKDPEYENERSSRRNYVNRDGSIHILDELKFIVAEDTIADALKKFSDALFGKDVPVQAWDKDLARLWDDFENQKNESRIIGRLMTDLRAQVSDISDEWKKTMAGGKSDSSNSDFGVKVRELHQKWSSYQPPPELLTSRQVKPLLDEWNGDPSLSKWELLKASTMFKLGYEKSYSMLWRLSGKQLAWMKATMSRSTSDASAIAVTAEMWSILRPDNKRIAALNARRQIGHDNESLAALEEVTEYDETGTQIDDA
;
A
#
# COMPACT_ATOMS: atom_id res chain seq x y z
N MET A 1 -6.26 7.55 41.25
CA MET A 1 -5.47 6.40 40.77
C MET A 1 -4.00 6.80 40.86
N GLN A 2 -3.16 6.04 41.57
CA GLN A 2 -1.72 6.33 41.59
C GLN A 2 -1.11 5.99 40.21
N PRO A 3 -0.18 6.80 39.69
CA PRO A 3 0.49 6.49 38.43
C PRO A 3 1.29 5.19 38.56
N GLY A 4 1.22 4.32 37.55
CA GLY A 4 1.98 3.08 37.53
C GLY A 4 3.47 3.34 37.36
N TYR A 5 4.26 3.17 38.42
CA TYR A 5 5.71 3.38 38.39
C TYR A 5 6.46 2.31 37.60
N LEU A 6 5.83 1.17 37.29
CA LEU A 6 6.40 0.12 36.46
C LEU A 6 6.90 0.66 35.10
N GLY A 7 6.05 1.40 34.37
CA GLY A 7 6.41 1.97 33.08
C GLY A 7 7.52 3.02 33.18
N ILE A 8 7.43 3.89 34.21
CA ILE A 8 8.42 4.96 34.46
C ILE A 8 9.80 4.35 34.78
N ALA A 9 9.85 3.37 35.68
CA ALA A 9 11.10 2.70 36.07
C ALA A 9 11.69 1.88 34.92
N THR A 10 10.86 1.23 34.11
CA THR A 10 11.29 0.48 32.92
C THR A 10 11.93 1.41 31.88
N LYS A 11 11.26 2.52 31.55
CA LYS A 11 11.81 3.52 30.61
C LYS A 11 13.09 4.15 31.14
N PHE A 12 13.18 4.39 32.44
CA PHE A 12 14.41 4.92 33.01
C PHE A 12 15.56 3.90 33.02
N LYS A 13 15.28 2.62 33.29
CA LYS A 13 16.26 1.53 33.17
C LYS A 13 16.84 1.46 31.77
N GLU A 14 16.01 1.56 30.74
CA GLU A 14 16.43 1.64 29.33
C GLU A 14 17.40 2.80 29.10
N LYS A 15 17.02 4.02 29.52
CA LYS A 15 17.86 5.23 29.41
C LYS A 15 19.19 5.12 30.15
N LEU A 16 19.19 4.48 31.33
CA LEU A 16 20.39 4.26 32.13
C LEU A 16 21.32 3.23 31.48
N CYS A 17 20.79 2.07 31.09
CA CYS A 17 21.58 1.00 30.45
C CYS A 17 22.14 1.46 29.10
N TYR A 18 21.37 2.26 28.35
CA TYR A 18 21.83 2.89 27.12
C TYR A 18 23.00 3.84 27.36
N LEU A 19 22.89 4.73 28.35
CA LEU A 19 23.98 5.65 28.72
C LEU A 19 25.23 4.90 29.21
N GLU A 20 25.04 3.87 30.03
CA GLU A 20 26.15 3.10 30.62
C GLU A 20 26.75 2.08 29.67
N ARG A 21 26.09 1.78 28.54
CA ARG A 21 26.50 0.80 27.54
C ARG A 21 26.65 -0.61 28.13
N GLY A 22 25.77 -0.94 29.06
CA GLY A 22 25.79 -2.19 29.79
C GLY A 22 24.52 -2.41 30.59
N VAL A 23 24.22 -3.68 30.85
CA VAL A 23 23.01 -4.09 31.60
C VAL A 23 23.36 -4.79 32.92
N ASN A 24 24.65 -4.84 33.27
CA ASN A 24 25.20 -5.59 34.39
C ASN A 24 25.75 -4.70 35.52
N SER A 25 25.58 -3.38 35.44
CA SER A 25 25.96 -2.49 36.53
C SER A 25 25.05 -2.71 37.74
N GLU A 26 25.56 -2.42 38.94
CA GLU A 26 24.76 -2.50 40.18
C GLU A 26 23.48 -1.66 40.08
N ARG A 27 23.55 -0.50 39.41
CA ARG A 27 22.40 0.38 39.14
C ARG A 27 21.39 -0.27 38.20
N ALA A 28 21.85 -0.92 37.12
CA ALA A 28 21.00 -1.66 36.20
C ALA A 28 20.33 -2.88 36.88
N VAL A 29 21.06 -3.58 37.76
CA VAL A 29 20.52 -4.70 38.54
C VAL A 29 19.48 -4.22 39.56
N ALA A 30 19.73 -3.11 40.25
CA ALA A 30 18.78 -2.50 41.18
C ALA A 30 17.48 -2.09 40.46
N LEU A 31 17.58 -1.44 39.29
CA LEU A 31 16.40 -1.12 38.48
C LEU A 31 15.70 -2.36 37.93
N SER A 32 16.45 -3.41 37.57
CA SER A 32 15.87 -4.70 37.14
C SER A 32 15.07 -5.37 38.24
N THR A 33 15.58 -5.31 39.46
CA THR A 33 14.92 -5.83 40.66
C THR A 33 13.68 -5.00 40.99
N LEU A 34 13.79 -3.66 40.93
CA LEU A 34 12.66 -2.77 41.15
C LEU A 34 11.52 -3.04 40.16
N VAL A 35 11.80 -3.12 38.86
CA VAL A 35 10.74 -3.36 37.88
C VAL A 35 10.08 -4.73 38.09
N ALA A 36 10.84 -5.76 38.47
CA ALA A 36 10.30 -7.08 38.78
C ALA A 36 9.32 -7.04 39.96
N LEU A 37 9.65 -6.30 41.03
CA LEU A 37 8.75 -6.10 42.18
C LEU A 37 7.51 -5.28 41.82
N LEU A 38 7.65 -4.29 40.92
CA LEU A 38 6.54 -3.44 40.50
C LEU A 38 5.54 -4.13 39.56
N VAL A 39 5.90 -5.26 38.93
CA VAL A 39 4.97 -6.04 38.10
C VAL A 39 3.79 -6.57 38.93
N ASP A 40 4.05 -7.01 40.17
CA ASP A 40 3.02 -7.52 41.08
C ASP A 40 2.53 -6.48 42.10
N GLN A 41 2.82 -5.19 41.88
CA GLN A 41 2.51 -4.11 42.83
C GLN A 41 1.04 -4.12 43.28
N ALA A 42 0.10 -4.30 42.34
CA ALA A 42 -1.33 -4.31 42.62
C ALA A 42 -1.78 -5.56 43.42
N LYS A 43 -1.08 -6.69 43.30
CA LYS A 43 -1.41 -7.94 44.00
C LYS A 43 -0.80 -8.00 45.40
N GLN A 44 0.39 -7.42 45.56
CA GLN A 44 1.17 -7.50 46.79
C GLN A 44 0.91 -6.32 47.74
N GLY A 45 0.07 -5.36 47.36
CA GLY A 45 -0.20 -4.17 48.17
C GLY A 45 1.03 -3.30 48.39
N LEU A 46 2.01 -3.34 47.47
CA LEU A 46 3.27 -2.60 47.58
C LEU A 46 3.01 -1.09 47.42
N LEU A 47 3.27 -0.34 48.48
CA LEU A 47 3.30 1.12 48.43
C LEU A 47 4.68 1.56 47.93
N PHE A 48 4.73 2.06 46.70
CA PHE A 48 5.93 2.65 46.11
C PHE A 48 5.57 4.00 45.51
N THR A 49 6.08 5.07 46.10
CA THR A 49 5.69 6.44 45.74
C THR A 49 6.76 7.13 44.90
N ARG A 50 6.48 8.40 44.53
CA ARG A 50 7.44 9.23 43.82
C ARG A 50 8.70 9.47 44.63
N GLU A 51 8.51 9.69 45.93
CA GLU A 51 9.57 10.00 46.87
C GLU A 51 10.54 8.81 47.00
N ASP A 52 10.02 7.58 47.01
CA ASP A 52 10.83 6.35 47.01
C ASP A 52 11.66 6.24 45.72
N TYR A 53 11.04 6.50 44.57
CA TYR A 53 11.72 6.48 43.27
C TYR A 53 12.82 7.54 43.16
N ASP A 54 12.53 8.78 43.53
CA ASP A 54 13.48 9.89 43.49
C ASP A 54 14.58 9.72 44.54
N ARG A 55 14.28 9.09 45.69
CA ARG A 55 15.30 8.69 46.67
C ARG A 55 16.24 7.63 46.11
N LEU A 56 15.73 6.53 45.56
CA LEU A 56 16.57 5.48 44.97
C LEU A 56 17.53 6.04 43.90
N LYS A 57 17.03 6.89 43.01
CA LYS A 57 17.84 7.52 41.97
C LYS A 57 18.95 8.41 42.54
N ARG A 58 18.67 9.16 43.61
CA ARG A 58 19.66 10.02 44.28
C ARG A 58 20.71 9.20 45.00
N ASP A 59 20.28 8.22 45.79
CA ASP A 59 21.15 7.38 46.62
C ASP A 59 22.15 6.60 45.73
N MET A 60 21.70 6.12 44.57
CA MET A 60 22.54 5.40 43.60
C MET A 60 23.12 6.29 42.47
N GLN A 61 22.96 7.62 42.56
CA GLN A 61 23.47 8.59 41.58
C GLN A 61 23.15 8.26 40.11
N MET A 62 21.93 7.80 39.84
CA MET A 62 21.52 7.31 38.53
C MET A 62 21.27 8.45 37.54
N LYS A 63 21.76 8.29 36.31
CA LYS A 63 21.48 9.17 35.17
C LYS A 63 20.98 8.35 34.00
N GLY A 64 20.17 8.96 33.14
CA GLY A 64 19.70 8.36 31.91
C GLY A 64 19.97 9.29 30.73
N LYS A 65 20.16 8.69 29.55
CA LYS A 65 20.19 9.39 28.26
C LYS A 65 19.09 8.82 27.39
N ASP A 66 18.40 9.69 26.66
CA ASP A 66 17.42 9.24 25.67
C ASP A 66 18.13 8.42 24.57
N PRO A 67 17.69 7.19 24.30
CA PRO A 67 18.30 6.37 23.27
C PRO A 67 18.13 6.96 21.89
N GLU A 68 19.22 7.01 21.13
CA GLU A 68 19.18 7.61 19.80
C GLU A 68 18.29 6.81 18.85
N TYR A 69 18.25 5.48 18.98
CA TYR A 69 17.37 4.61 18.19
C TYR A 69 15.87 4.88 18.36
N GLU A 70 15.42 5.72 19.30
CA GLU A 70 14.02 6.15 19.36
C GLU A 70 13.68 7.17 18.25
N ASN A 71 14.68 7.91 17.77
CA ASN A 71 14.48 8.90 16.71
C ASN A 71 14.31 8.23 15.34
N GLU A 72 13.38 8.70 14.51
CA GLU A 72 13.19 8.17 13.14
C GLU A 72 14.46 8.26 12.30
N ARG A 73 15.23 9.32 12.49
CA ARG A 73 16.50 9.58 11.80
C ARG A 73 17.49 10.14 12.79
N SER A 74 18.76 9.80 12.60
CA SER A 74 19.84 10.38 13.39
C SER A 74 21.07 10.66 12.54
N SER A 75 21.92 11.56 13.04
CA SER A 75 23.22 11.81 12.45
C SER A 75 24.29 10.99 13.18
N ARG A 76 25.32 10.56 12.47
CA ARG A 76 26.44 9.79 13.03
C ARG A 76 27.07 10.43 14.28
N ARG A 77 27.04 11.76 14.39
CA ARG A 77 27.57 12.47 15.57
C ARG A 77 26.76 12.25 16.85
N ASN A 78 25.52 11.78 16.76
CA ASN A 78 24.61 11.64 17.89
C ASN A 78 24.66 10.24 18.53
N TYR A 79 24.81 9.18 17.71
CA TYR A 79 24.90 7.79 18.17
C TYR A 79 26.34 7.27 18.31
N VAL A 80 27.33 7.93 17.70
CA VAL A 80 28.75 7.60 17.93
C VAL A 80 29.23 8.32 19.18
N ASN A 81 29.73 7.56 20.14
CA ASN A 81 30.31 8.10 21.36
C ASN A 81 31.69 8.72 21.09
N ARG A 82 32.21 9.50 22.05
CA ARG A 82 33.52 10.15 21.94
C ARG A 82 34.68 9.17 21.75
N ASP A 83 34.54 7.95 22.26
CA ASP A 83 35.52 6.86 22.10
C ASP A 83 35.33 6.07 20.79
N GLY A 84 34.42 6.50 19.91
CA GLY A 84 34.13 5.84 18.65
C GLY A 84 33.18 4.65 18.76
N SER A 85 32.78 4.25 19.98
CA SER A 85 31.84 3.13 20.16
C SER A 85 30.40 3.52 19.80
N ILE A 86 29.63 2.54 19.34
CA ILE A 86 28.22 2.67 18.97
C ILE A 86 27.41 1.67 19.81
N HIS A 87 26.23 2.09 20.28
CA HIS A 87 25.31 1.18 20.95
C HIS A 87 24.73 0.18 19.94
N ILE A 88 24.65 -1.11 20.29
CA ILE A 88 24.22 -2.17 19.36
C ILE A 88 22.88 -1.86 18.65
N LEU A 89 21.91 -1.28 19.36
CA LEU A 89 20.62 -0.92 18.77
C LEU A 89 20.72 0.26 17.80
N ASP A 90 21.64 1.20 18.03
CA ASP A 90 21.87 2.32 17.11
C ASP A 90 22.58 1.83 15.85
N GLU A 91 23.53 0.90 15.99
CA GLU A 91 24.21 0.23 14.87
C GLU A 91 23.21 -0.52 13.98
N LEU A 92 22.35 -1.36 14.59
CA LEU A 92 21.35 -2.13 13.87
C LEU A 92 20.35 -1.23 13.13
N LYS A 93 19.97 -0.09 13.73
CA LYS A 93 18.99 0.82 13.14
C LYS A 93 19.60 1.74 12.07
N PHE A 94 20.59 2.54 12.44
CA PHE A 94 21.09 3.65 11.63
C PHE A 94 22.21 3.28 10.67
N ILE A 95 22.76 2.07 10.78
CA ILE A 95 23.76 1.58 9.84
C ILE A 95 23.16 0.39 9.11
N VAL A 96 22.92 -0.73 9.79
CA VAL A 96 22.52 -1.96 9.12
C VAL A 96 21.15 -1.82 8.43
N ALA A 97 20.12 -1.41 9.16
CA ALA A 97 18.77 -1.33 8.59
C ALA A 97 18.63 -0.19 7.58
N GLU A 98 19.12 1.02 7.89
CA GLU A 98 19.07 2.14 6.94
C GLU A 98 19.77 1.81 5.61
N ASP A 99 20.98 1.26 5.64
CA ASP A 99 21.72 0.89 4.42
C ASP A 99 21.02 -0.23 3.66
N THR A 100 20.57 -1.28 4.37
CA THR A 100 19.87 -2.42 3.74
C THR A 100 18.57 -1.98 3.07
N ILE A 101 17.79 -1.11 3.73
CA ILE A 101 16.55 -0.57 3.18
C ILE A 101 16.85 0.34 1.99
N ALA A 102 17.84 1.23 2.09
CA ALA A 102 18.22 2.12 1.00
C ALA A 102 18.67 1.34 -0.24
N ASP A 103 19.50 0.30 -0.06
CA ASP A 103 19.96 -0.56 -1.14
C ASP A 103 18.81 -1.35 -1.78
N ALA A 104 17.89 -1.90 -0.98
CA ALA A 104 16.72 -2.61 -1.50
C ALA A 104 15.81 -1.68 -2.31
N LEU A 105 15.53 -0.47 -1.80
CA LEU A 105 14.73 0.54 -2.49
C LEU A 105 15.39 0.99 -3.79
N LYS A 106 16.72 1.17 -3.78
CA LYS A 106 17.48 1.52 -4.98
C LYS A 106 17.39 0.41 -6.02
N LYS A 107 17.67 -0.84 -5.65
CA LYS A 107 17.56 -2.01 -6.55
C LYS A 107 16.17 -2.11 -7.18
N PHE A 108 15.11 -1.89 -6.38
CA PHE A 108 13.74 -1.91 -6.88
C PHE A 108 13.45 -0.74 -7.83
N SER A 109 13.89 0.48 -7.49
CA SER A 109 13.78 1.66 -8.36
C SER A 109 14.51 1.45 -9.70
N ASP A 110 15.74 0.93 -9.64
CA ASP A 110 16.55 0.63 -10.82
C ASP A 110 15.90 -0.46 -11.68
N ALA A 111 15.21 -1.43 -11.08
CA ALA A 111 14.45 -2.45 -11.81
C ALA A 111 13.19 -1.88 -12.50
N LEU A 112 12.51 -0.89 -11.90
CA LEU A 112 11.31 -0.27 -12.47
C LEU A 112 11.60 0.78 -13.55
N PHE A 113 12.65 1.57 -13.33
CA PHE A 113 13.02 2.72 -14.18
C PHE A 113 14.31 2.49 -14.98
N GLY A 114 14.83 1.26 -14.94
CA GLY A 114 15.99 0.82 -15.71
C GLY A 114 15.73 0.83 -17.21
N LYS A 115 16.82 0.71 -17.98
CA LYS A 115 16.79 0.89 -19.45
C LYS A 115 16.18 -0.28 -20.22
N ASP A 116 16.05 -1.45 -19.60
CA ASP A 116 15.80 -2.70 -20.33
C ASP A 116 14.32 -2.92 -20.67
N VAL A 117 13.39 -2.56 -19.77
CA VAL A 117 11.94 -2.54 -20.05
C VAL A 117 11.27 -1.43 -19.22
N PRO A 118 10.93 -0.28 -19.81
CA PRO A 118 10.30 0.79 -19.05
C PRO A 118 8.88 0.40 -18.64
N VAL A 119 8.54 0.56 -17.36
CA VAL A 119 7.15 0.53 -16.92
C VAL A 119 6.39 1.68 -17.59
N GLN A 120 5.32 1.36 -18.31
CA GLN A 120 4.53 2.35 -19.05
C GLN A 120 3.15 2.53 -18.41
N ALA A 121 2.79 3.78 -18.15
CA ALA A 121 1.43 4.13 -17.71
C ALA A 121 0.41 4.02 -18.87
N TRP A 122 0.88 4.11 -20.12
CA TRP A 122 0.05 4.02 -21.31
C TRP A 122 -0.36 2.58 -21.61
N ASP A 123 -1.65 2.39 -21.93
CA ASP A 123 -2.23 1.12 -22.34
C ASP A 123 -3.29 1.38 -23.41
N LYS A 124 -3.02 0.90 -24.63
CA LYS A 124 -3.91 1.07 -25.77
C LYS A 124 -5.30 0.46 -25.54
N ASP A 125 -5.39 -0.62 -24.76
CA ASP A 125 -6.64 -1.34 -24.55
C ASP A 125 -7.61 -0.50 -23.71
N LEU A 126 -7.08 0.29 -22.78
CA LEU A 126 -7.85 1.18 -21.91
C LEU A 126 -8.33 2.44 -22.63
N ALA A 127 -7.67 2.84 -23.72
CA ALA A 127 -8.02 4.00 -24.54
C ALA A 127 -8.95 3.70 -25.72
N ARG A 128 -9.20 2.42 -26.04
CA ARG A 128 -9.87 2.01 -27.27
C ARG A 128 -11.29 2.56 -27.42
N LEU A 129 -12.09 2.48 -26.35
CA LEU A 129 -13.48 2.94 -26.40
C LEU A 129 -13.57 4.45 -26.60
N TRP A 130 -12.65 5.21 -26.01
CA TRP A 130 -12.48 6.62 -26.31
C TRP A 130 -12.15 6.85 -27.79
N ASP A 131 -11.14 6.15 -28.33
CA ASP A 131 -10.71 6.33 -29.72
C ASP A 131 -11.85 6.01 -30.71
N ASP A 132 -12.66 4.98 -30.43
CA ASP A 132 -13.83 4.63 -31.24
C ASP A 132 -14.89 5.75 -31.30
N PHE A 133 -15.19 6.39 -30.17
CA PHE A 133 -16.14 7.51 -30.11
C PHE A 133 -15.56 8.81 -30.66
N GLU A 134 -14.26 9.02 -30.48
CA GLU A 134 -13.58 10.20 -31.02
C GLU A 134 -13.56 10.17 -32.55
N ASN A 135 -13.39 8.99 -33.15
CA ASN A 135 -13.47 8.84 -34.61
C ASN A 135 -14.87 9.17 -35.15
N GLN A 136 -15.92 8.82 -34.41
CA GLN A 136 -17.32 9.09 -34.78
C GLN A 136 -17.76 10.54 -34.60
N LYS A 137 -16.93 11.37 -33.94
CA LYS A 137 -17.24 12.78 -33.63
C LYS A 137 -17.55 13.62 -34.88
N ASN A 138 -16.84 13.37 -35.96
CA ASN A 138 -17.00 14.12 -37.22
C ASN A 138 -18.21 13.63 -38.03
N GLU A 139 -18.68 12.42 -37.76
CA GLU A 139 -19.80 11.78 -38.46
C GLU A 139 -21.14 12.06 -37.77
N SER A 140 -21.14 12.24 -36.44
CA SER A 140 -22.33 12.57 -35.66
C SER A 140 -22.14 13.81 -34.80
N ARG A 141 -22.98 14.82 -35.05
CA ARG A 141 -23.08 16.02 -34.19
C ARG A 141 -23.44 15.68 -32.75
N ILE A 142 -24.22 14.62 -32.52
CA ILE A 142 -24.65 14.18 -31.19
C ILE A 142 -23.45 13.60 -30.43
N ILE A 143 -22.71 12.68 -31.05
CA ILE A 143 -21.49 12.11 -30.47
C ILE A 143 -20.44 13.20 -30.24
N GLY A 144 -20.28 14.13 -31.19
CA GLY A 144 -19.35 15.23 -31.02
C GLY A 144 -19.69 16.17 -29.86
N ARG A 145 -20.98 16.43 -29.60
CA ARG A 145 -21.41 17.17 -28.41
C ARG A 145 -21.14 16.37 -27.13
N LEU A 146 -21.50 15.08 -27.10
CA LEU A 146 -21.27 14.20 -25.96
C LEU A 146 -19.78 14.16 -25.56
N MET A 147 -18.89 13.94 -26.53
CA MET A 147 -17.45 13.85 -26.29
C MET A 147 -16.85 15.19 -25.86
N THR A 148 -17.39 16.31 -26.34
CA THR A 148 -16.96 17.64 -25.92
C THR A 148 -17.34 17.92 -24.46
N ASP A 149 -18.57 17.57 -24.08
CA ASP A 149 -19.03 17.71 -22.70
C ASP A 149 -18.24 16.80 -21.74
N LEU A 150 -18.06 15.52 -22.11
CA LEU A 150 -17.31 14.56 -21.31
C LEU A 150 -15.84 14.98 -21.11
N ARG A 151 -15.19 15.57 -22.12
CA ARG A 151 -13.85 16.17 -21.99
C ARG A 151 -13.81 17.29 -20.97
N ALA A 152 -14.79 18.20 -21.03
CA ALA A 152 -14.87 19.32 -20.10
C ALA A 152 -15.01 18.80 -18.66
N GLN A 153 -15.87 17.80 -18.45
CA GLN A 153 -16.08 17.19 -17.13
C GLN A 153 -14.84 16.47 -16.60
N VAL A 154 -14.08 15.79 -17.45
CA VAL A 154 -12.79 15.19 -17.05
C VAL A 154 -11.76 16.28 -16.68
N SER A 155 -11.76 17.42 -17.37
CA SER A 155 -10.91 18.55 -17.00
C SER A 155 -11.32 19.13 -15.65
N ASP A 156 -12.62 19.35 -15.44
CA ASP A 156 -13.17 19.93 -14.22
C ASP A 156 -12.88 19.05 -12.99
N ILE A 157 -13.12 17.75 -13.10
CA ILE A 157 -12.82 16.81 -11.99
C ILE A 157 -11.31 16.69 -11.75
N SER A 158 -10.49 16.81 -12.79
CA SER A 158 -9.02 16.81 -12.65
C SER A 158 -8.53 18.03 -11.89
N ASP A 159 -9.10 19.20 -12.15
CA ASP A 159 -8.72 20.43 -11.46
C ASP A 159 -9.26 20.49 -10.03
N GLU A 160 -10.46 19.96 -9.80
CA GLU A 160 -10.99 19.78 -8.46
C GLU A 160 -10.16 18.78 -7.64
N TRP A 161 -9.75 17.65 -8.23
CA TRP A 161 -8.84 16.70 -7.60
C TRP A 161 -7.54 17.39 -7.16
N LYS A 162 -6.90 18.18 -8.03
CA LYS A 162 -5.69 18.92 -7.68
C LYS A 162 -5.92 19.87 -6.51
N LYS A 163 -7.03 20.61 -6.49
CA LYS A 163 -7.36 21.56 -5.42
C LYS A 163 -7.61 20.83 -4.09
N THR A 164 -8.45 19.80 -4.10
CA THR A 164 -8.82 19.05 -2.90
C THR A 164 -7.64 18.28 -2.31
N MET A 165 -6.74 17.77 -3.17
CA MET A 165 -5.56 17.02 -2.74
C MET A 165 -4.32 17.90 -2.46
N ALA A 166 -4.37 19.20 -2.74
CA ALA A 166 -3.29 20.14 -2.42
C ALA A 166 -3.25 20.57 -0.94
N GLY A 167 -4.10 20.00 -0.08
CA GLY A 167 -4.15 20.29 1.36
C GLY A 167 -2.78 20.22 2.06
N GLY A 168 -2.52 21.15 2.96
CA GLY A 168 -1.22 21.31 3.64
C GLY A 168 -0.94 20.23 4.69
N LYS A 169 0.32 20.18 5.16
CA LYS A 169 0.87 19.24 6.17
C LYS A 169 0.09 19.13 7.50
N SER A 170 -0.94 19.94 7.71
CA SER A 170 -1.81 19.94 8.89
C SER A 170 -3.00 18.97 8.81
N ASP A 171 -3.38 18.47 7.63
CA ASP A 171 -4.50 17.52 7.43
C ASP A 171 -4.08 16.07 7.75
N SER A 172 -3.30 15.87 8.82
CA SER A 172 -2.58 14.62 9.14
C SER A 172 -3.45 13.45 9.61
N SER A 173 -4.77 13.50 9.41
CA SER A 173 -5.63 12.35 9.67
C SER A 173 -5.95 11.63 8.36
N ASN A 174 -5.51 10.37 8.24
CA ASN A 174 -5.87 9.47 7.12
C ASN A 174 -7.38 9.39 6.87
N SER A 175 -8.20 9.72 7.87
CA SER A 175 -9.66 9.81 7.77
C SER A 175 -10.14 10.84 6.74
N ASP A 176 -9.41 11.93 6.51
CA ASP A 176 -9.85 13.00 5.61
C ASP A 176 -9.63 12.65 4.13
N PHE A 177 -8.51 12.00 3.80
CA PHE A 177 -8.23 11.57 2.42
C PHE A 177 -9.30 10.62 1.87
N GLY A 178 -9.74 9.65 2.66
CA GLY A 178 -10.78 8.70 2.26
C GLY A 178 -12.13 9.36 1.99
N VAL A 179 -12.47 10.39 2.76
CA VAL A 179 -13.70 11.18 2.57
C VAL A 179 -13.61 12.01 1.29
N LYS A 180 -12.52 12.75 1.10
CA LYS A 180 -12.24 13.54 -0.12
C LYS A 180 -12.34 12.70 -1.39
N VAL A 181 -11.73 11.51 -1.41
CA VAL A 181 -11.82 10.58 -2.56
C VAL A 181 -13.25 10.11 -2.79
N ARG A 182 -14.00 9.79 -1.73
CA ARG A 182 -15.39 9.32 -1.85
C ARG A 182 -16.30 10.40 -2.42
N GLU A 183 -16.14 11.64 -2.01
CA GLU A 183 -16.92 12.78 -2.51
C GLU A 183 -16.65 13.00 -4.01
N LEU A 184 -15.38 13.01 -4.42
CA LEU A 184 -15.01 13.12 -5.83
C LEU A 184 -15.49 11.92 -6.65
N HIS A 185 -15.42 10.72 -6.10
CA HIS A 185 -15.96 9.51 -6.74
C HIS A 185 -17.48 9.58 -6.90
N GLN A 186 -18.20 10.02 -5.87
CA GLN A 186 -19.65 10.20 -5.97
C GLN A 186 -20.02 11.24 -7.02
N LYS A 187 -19.32 12.39 -7.04
CA LYS A 187 -19.50 13.43 -8.05
C LYS A 187 -19.26 12.88 -9.46
N TRP A 188 -18.13 12.22 -9.68
CA TRP A 188 -17.79 11.59 -10.96
C TRP A 188 -18.81 10.52 -11.37
N SER A 189 -19.21 9.64 -10.46
CA SER A 189 -20.18 8.57 -10.72
C SER A 189 -21.57 9.12 -11.07
N SER A 190 -21.97 10.22 -10.42
CA SER A 190 -23.28 10.86 -10.65
C SER A 190 -23.39 11.60 -11.99
N TYR A 191 -22.26 11.89 -12.64
CA TYR A 191 -22.25 12.56 -13.93
C TYR A 191 -22.90 11.70 -15.01
N GLN A 192 -23.92 12.27 -15.66
CA GLN A 192 -24.69 11.70 -16.75
C GLN A 192 -24.57 12.59 -17.99
N PRO A 193 -24.81 12.05 -19.20
CA PRO A 193 -24.88 12.87 -20.41
C PRO A 193 -25.88 14.03 -20.26
N PRO A 194 -25.68 15.16 -20.96
CA PRO A 194 -26.63 16.26 -20.99
C PRO A 194 -28.06 15.78 -21.28
N PRO A 195 -29.09 16.30 -20.58
CA PRO A 195 -30.47 15.80 -20.70
C PRO A 195 -31.01 15.80 -22.13
N GLU A 196 -30.58 16.76 -22.96
CA GLU A 196 -30.99 16.85 -24.36
C GLU A 196 -30.46 15.68 -25.19
N LEU A 197 -29.34 15.08 -24.80
CA LEU A 197 -28.71 13.97 -25.50
C LEU A 197 -29.29 12.62 -25.07
N LEU A 198 -29.86 12.50 -23.87
CA LEU A 198 -30.40 11.24 -23.32
C LEU A 198 -31.53 10.64 -24.16
N THR A 199 -32.27 11.46 -24.90
CA THR A 199 -33.35 11.00 -25.79
C THR A 199 -32.84 10.48 -27.14
N SER A 200 -31.56 10.69 -27.45
CA SER A 200 -30.97 10.28 -28.73
C SER A 200 -30.83 8.76 -28.82
N ARG A 201 -31.15 8.22 -30.00
CA ARG A 201 -30.90 6.81 -30.35
C ARG A 201 -29.41 6.41 -30.28
N GLN A 202 -28.49 7.38 -30.32
CA GLN A 202 -27.05 7.12 -30.22
C GLN A 202 -26.53 7.08 -28.78
N VAL A 203 -27.17 7.81 -27.86
CA VAL A 203 -26.70 7.95 -26.47
C VAL A 203 -27.48 7.06 -25.51
N LYS A 204 -28.79 6.90 -25.71
CA LYS A 204 -29.64 6.05 -24.87
C LYS A 204 -29.08 4.62 -24.70
N PRO A 205 -28.57 3.94 -25.75
CA PRO A 205 -28.00 2.60 -25.59
C PRO A 205 -26.75 2.54 -24.70
N LEU A 206 -26.07 3.66 -24.42
CA LEU A 206 -24.88 3.68 -23.58
C LEU A 206 -25.20 3.46 -22.10
N LEU A 207 -26.39 3.84 -21.67
CA LEU A 207 -26.84 3.69 -20.28
C LEU A 207 -27.08 2.21 -19.92
N ASP A 208 -27.28 1.37 -20.92
CA ASP A 208 -27.29 -0.09 -20.77
C ASP A 208 -28.30 -0.56 -19.72
N GLU A 209 -29.55 -0.11 -19.80
CA GLU A 209 -30.61 -0.29 -18.77
C GLU A 209 -30.90 -1.76 -18.38
N TRP A 210 -30.47 -2.73 -19.20
CA TRP A 210 -30.63 -4.16 -18.92
C TRP A 210 -29.44 -4.76 -18.15
N ASN A 211 -28.35 -4.02 -17.98
CA ASN A 211 -27.14 -4.47 -17.31
C ASN A 211 -27.38 -4.60 -15.81
N GLY A 212 -27.06 -5.77 -15.25
CA GLY A 212 -27.20 -6.05 -13.81
C GLY A 212 -26.24 -5.24 -12.93
N ASP A 213 -25.18 -4.65 -13.50
CA ASP A 213 -24.29 -3.72 -12.81
C ASP A 213 -24.23 -2.36 -13.56
N PRO A 214 -25.01 -1.34 -13.13
CA PRO A 214 -25.01 -0.01 -13.76
C PRO A 214 -23.63 0.65 -13.83
N SER A 215 -22.72 0.30 -12.91
CA SER A 215 -21.36 0.85 -12.87
C SER A 215 -20.44 0.32 -13.97
N LEU A 216 -20.88 -0.71 -14.70
CA LEU A 216 -20.21 -1.29 -15.87
C LEU A 216 -20.99 -1.05 -17.17
N SER A 217 -21.98 -0.16 -17.16
CA SER A 217 -22.65 0.29 -18.38
C SER A 217 -21.64 0.86 -19.38
N LYS A 218 -21.98 0.81 -20.67
CA LYS A 218 -21.11 1.33 -21.74
C LYS A 218 -20.78 2.82 -21.55
N TRP A 219 -21.67 3.58 -20.93
CA TRP A 219 -21.44 4.97 -20.51
C TRP A 219 -20.33 5.07 -19.46
N GLU A 220 -20.37 4.29 -18.39
CA GLU A 220 -19.33 4.29 -17.35
C GLU A 220 -17.98 3.81 -17.90
N LEU A 221 -17.98 2.84 -18.82
CA LEU A 221 -16.76 2.44 -19.52
C LEU A 221 -16.19 3.55 -20.42
N LEU A 222 -17.05 4.31 -21.11
CA LEU A 222 -16.62 5.44 -21.94
C LEU A 222 -16.05 6.58 -21.08
N LYS A 223 -16.68 6.88 -19.94
CA LYS A 223 -16.17 7.79 -18.92
C LYS A 223 -14.77 7.38 -18.46
N ALA A 224 -14.59 6.12 -18.08
CA ALA A 224 -13.31 5.58 -17.63
C ALA A 224 -12.22 5.65 -18.72
N SER A 225 -12.55 5.23 -19.95
CA SER A 225 -11.63 5.28 -21.09
C SER A 225 -11.20 6.71 -21.44
N THR A 226 -12.13 7.66 -21.36
CA THR A 226 -11.86 9.09 -21.57
C THR A 226 -10.92 9.64 -20.49
N MET A 227 -11.23 9.36 -19.23
CA MET A 227 -10.39 9.77 -18.10
C MET A 227 -8.99 9.17 -18.20
N PHE A 228 -8.87 7.92 -18.64
CA PHE A 228 -7.58 7.28 -18.91
C PHE A 228 -6.80 8.02 -20.01
N LYS A 229 -7.40 8.21 -21.20
CA LYS A 229 -6.74 8.87 -22.33
C LYS A 229 -6.23 10.27 -21.99
N LEU A 230 -7.02 11.05 -21.26
CA LEU A 230 -6.70 12.43 -20.93
C LEU A 230 -5.81 12.55 -19.67
N GLY A 231 -5.84 11.55 -18.79
CA GLY A 231 -5.30 11.63 -17.43
C GLY A 231 -4.09 10.74 -17.14
N TYR A 232 -3.70 9.80 -18.01
CA TYR A 232 -2.66 8.80 -17.69
C TYR A 232 -1.30 9.41 -17.32
N GLU A 233 -0.93 10.56 -17.90
CA GLU A 233 0.36 11.22 -17.61
C GLU A 233 0.34 12.09 -16.36
N LYS A 234 -0.74 12.87 -16.18
CA LYS A 234 -0.77 13.99 -15.22
C LYS A 234 -1.64 13.73 -14.00
N SER A 235 -2.59 12.81 -14.11
CA SER A 235 -3.62 12.54 -13.10
C SER A 235 -3.75 11.03 -12.81
N TYR A 236 -2.64 10.29 -12.88
CA TYR A 236 -2.61 8.83 -12.73
C TYR A 236 -3.26 8.34 -11.43
N SER A 237 -2.95 8.96 -10.29
CA SER A 237 -3.56 8.57 -9.00
C SER A 237 -5.08 8.78 -8.97
N MET A 238 -5.57 9.88 -9.57
CA MET A 238 -7.01 10.15 -9.67
C MET A 238 -7.71 9.09 -10.51
N LEU A 239 -7.19 8.81 -11.71
CA LEU A 239 -7.88 7.94 -12.67
C LEU A 239 -8.11 6.53 -12.11
N TRP A 240 -7.11 5.96 -11.42
CA TRP A 240 -7.21 4.61 -10.86
C TRP A 240 -8.12 4.55 -9.64
N ARG A 241 -8.25 5.65 -8.91
CA ARG A 241 -9.16 5.72 -7.75
C ARG A 241 -10.61 5.94 -8.17
N LEU A 242 -10.84 6.72 -9.23
CA LEU A 242 -12.19 7.07 -9.67
C LEU A 242 -12.77 6.07 -10.68
N SER A 243 -11.93 5.45 -11.51
CA SER A 243 -12.35 4.60 -12.62
C SER A 243 -11.66 3.23 -12.66
N GLY A 244 -10.93 2.85 -11.62
CA GLY A 244 -10.13 1.61 -11.60
C GLY A 244 -10.97 0.34 -11.82
N LYS A 245 -12.20 0.30 -11.29
CA LYS A 245 -13.12 -0.84 -11.49
C LYS A 245 -13.45 -1.03 -12.97
N GLN A 246 -13.84 0.05 -13.65
CA GLN A 246 -14.19 0.03 -15.07
C GLN A 246 -12.97 -0.31 -15.94
N LEU A 247 -11.81 0.25 -15.62
CA LEU A 247 -10.56 -0.05 -16.33
C LEU A 247 -10.14 -1.51 -16.17
N ALA A 248 -10.30 -2.11 -14.98
CA ALA A 248 -10.05 -3.53 -14.76
C ALA A 248 -10.96 -4.41 -15.62
N TRP A 249 -12.25 -4.07 -15.72
CA TRP A 249 -13.20 -4.76 -16.59
C TRP A 249 -12.83 -4.62 -18.08
N MET A 250 -12.49 -3.41 -18.52
CA MET A 250 -12.01 -3.18 -19.88
C MET A 250 -10.74 -3.99 -20.18
N LYS A 251 -9.78 -4.04 -19.26
CA LYS A 251 -8.55 -4.80 -19.47
C LYS A 251 -8.83 -6.29 -19.54
N ALA A 252 -9.67 -6.84 -18.66
CA ALA A 252 -10.03 -8.25 -18.65
C ALA A 252 -10.74 -8.67 -19.95
N THR A 253 -11.59 -7.81 -20.51
CA THR A 253 -12.33 -8.10 -21.75
C THR A 253 -11.48 -7.93 -23.01
N MET A 254 -10.48 -7.05 -22.99
CA MET A 254 -9.62 -6.77 -24.15
C MET A 254 -8.34 -7.62 -24.20
N SER A 255 -7.81 -8.02 -23.04
CA SER A 255 -6.59 -8.81 -22.93
C SER A 255 -6.88 -10.28 -23.25
N ARG A 256 -7.06 -10.57 -24.54
CA ARG A 256 -7.12 -11.95 -25.03
C ARG A 256 -5.69 -12.46 -25.05
N SER A 257 -5.36 -13.34 -24.11
CA SER A 257 -4.15 -14.16 -24.19
C SER A 257 -4.22 -15.04 -25.44
N THR A 258 -3.08 -15.60 -25.87
CA THR A 258 -3.01 -16.64 -26.90
C THR A 258 -3.74 -17.93 -26.52
N SER A 259 -4.25 -18.04 -25.29
CA SER A 259 -5.14 -19.14 -24.87
C SER A 259 -6.61 -18.74 -25.04
N ASP A 260 -7.43 -19.70 -25.48
CA ASP A 260 -8.90 -19.59 -25.65
C ASP A 260 -9.68 -19.34 -24.34
N ALA A 261 -9.01 -18.95 -23.26
CA ALA A 261 -9.64 -18.67 -21.98
C ALA A 261 -10.38 -17.32 -22.02
N SER A 262 -11.70 -17.37 -21.81
CA SER A 262 -12.55 -16.19 -21.64
C SER A 262 -12.41 -15.58 -20.24
N ALA A 263 -12.67 -14.28 -20.12
CA ALA A 263 -12.77 -13.62 -18.82
C ALA A 263 -13.95 -14.19 -18.01
N ILE A 264 -13.73 -14.42 -16.71
CA ILE A 264 -14.74 -14.94 -15.78
C ILE A 264 -15.15 -13.81 -14.85
N ALA A 265 -16.43 -13.43 -14.89
CA ALA A 265 -17.00 -12.47 -13.96
C ALA A 265 -17.34 -13.17 -12.63
N VAL A 266 -16.84 -12.62 -11.53
CA VAL A 266 -17.10 -13.14 -10.17
C VAL A 266 -17.78 -12.04 -9.37
N THR A 267 -18.82 -12.37 -8.60
CA THR A 267 -19.48 -11.40 -7.71
C THR A 267 -18.52 -10.99 -6.59
N ALA A 268 -18.79 -9.84 -5.95
CA ALA A 268 -17.96 -9.36 -4.85
C ALA A 268 -17.89 -10.37 -3.68
N GLU A 269 -19.01 -11.05 -3.39
CA GLU A 269 -19.09 -12.04 -2.32
C GLU A 269 -18.21 -13.26 -2.62
N MET A 270 -18.33 -13.86 -3.81
CA MET A 270 -17.46 -14.97 -4.20
C MET A 270 -16.00 -14.55 -4.32
N TRP A 271 -15.71 -13.37 -4.85
CA TRP A 271 -14.34 -12.86 -4.94
C TRP A 271 -13.69 -12.73 -3.56
N SER A 272 -14.45 -12.33 -2.54
CA SER A 272 -13.92 -12.10 -1.19
C SER A 272 -13.39 -13.35 -0.48
N ILE A 273 -13.85 -14.54 -0.88
CA ILE A 273 -13.43 -15.82 -0.31
C ILE A 273 -12.32 -16.51 -1.12
N LEU A 274 -12.12 -16.09 -2.38
CA LEU A 274 -11.06 -16.62 -3.23
C LEU A 274 -9.70 -16.14 -2.75
N ARG A 275 -8.71 -17.03 -2.83
CA ARG A 275 -7.31 -16.73 -2.53
C ARG A 275 -6.42 -17.28 -3.64
N PRO A 276 -5.25 -16.67 -3.87
CA PRO A 276 -4.26 -17.24 -4.77
C PRO A 276 -3.92 -18.69 -4.36
N ASP A 277 -3.93 -19.60 -5.33
CA ASP A 277 -3.52 -20.99 -5.13
C ASP A 277 -1.99 -21.08 -5.27
N ASN A 278 -1.31 -21.15 -4.12
CA ASN A 278 0.15 -21.19 -4.05
C ASN A 278 0.73 -22.43 -4.77
N LYS A 279 0.06 -23.59 -4.70
CA LYS A 279 0.52 -24.83 -5.36
C LYS A 279 0.47 -24.65 -6.88
N ARG A 280 -0.64 -24.11 -7.39
CA ARG A 280 -0.78 -23.82 -8.82
C ARG A 280 0.20 -22.74 -9.29
N ILE A 281 0.42 -21.70 -8.51
CA ILE A 281 1.40 -20.64 -8.84
C ILE A 281 2.81 -21.21 -8.93
N ALA A 282 3.22 -22.02 -7.95
CA ALA A 282 4.52 -22.69 -7.96
C ALA A 282 4.68 -23.59 -9.20
N ALA A 283 3.68 -24.42 -9.50
CA ALA A 283 3.68 -25.29 -10.68
C ALA A 283 3.77 -24.49 -11.99
N LEU A 284 3.03 -23.39 -12.12
CA LEU A 284 3.09 -22.52 -13.31
C LEU A 284 4.44 -21.81 -13.45
N ASN A 285 5.03 -21.36 -12.33
CA ASN A 285 6.36 -20.75 -12.34
C ASN A 285 7.44 -21.77 -12.75
N ALA A 286 7.39 -22.99 -12.21
CA ALA A 286 8.27 -24.07 -12.63
C ALA A 286 8.13 -24.34 -14.13
N ARG A 287 6.90 -24.48 -14.65
CA ARG A 287 6.65 -24.67 -16.10
C ARG A 287 7.19 -23.51 -16.96
N ARG A 288 7.08 -22.26 -16.50
CA ARG A 288 7.63 -21.09 -17.21
C ARG A 288 9.15 -21.05 -17.21
N GLN A 289 9.79 -21.51 -16.13
CA GLN A 289 11.24 -21.63 -16.05
C GLN A 289 11.77 -22.79 -16.92
N ILE A 290 11.05 -23.91 -16.95
CA ILE A 290 11.34 -25.08 -17.82
C ILE A 290 11.13 -24.74 -19.30
N GLY A 291 10.20 -23.86 -19.65
CA GLY A 291 10.04 -23.38 -21.03
C GLY A 291 11.25 -22.62 -21.60
N HIS A 292 12.21 -22.25 -20.75
CA HIS A 292 13.49 -21.64 -21.13
C HIS A 292 14.64 -22.66 -21.23
N ASP A 293 14.53 -23.83 -20.61
CA ASP A 293 15.53 -24.90 -20.60
C ASP A 293 14.89 -26.22 -21.06
N ASN A 294 15.17 -26.61 -22.30
CA ASN A 294 14.69 -27.81 -23.01
C ASN A 294 14.18 -28.98 -22.13
N GLU A 295 12.96 -29.44 -22.46
CA GLU A 295 12.42 -30.80 -22.30
C GLU A 295 13.14 -31.73 -21.32
N SER A 296 12.65 -31.86 -20.07
CA SER A 296 12.64 -33.13 -19.30
C SER A 296 12.16 -32.92 -17.84
N LEU A 297 10.86 -32.68 -17.60
CA LEU A 297 10.31 -32.79 -16.23
C LEU A 297 8.86 -33.29 -16.13
N ALA A 298 8.21 -33.65 -17.25
CA ALA A 298 6.91 -34.33 -17.20
C ALA A 298 6.95 -35.68 -16.47
N ALA A 299 8.14 -36.18 -16.11
CA ALA A 299 8.35 -37.41 -15.35
C ALA A 299 8.50 -37.21 -13.82
N LEU A 300 8.45 -35.98 -13.29
CA LEU A 300 8.64 -35.71 -11.85
C LEU A 300 7.35 -35.26 -11.13
N GLU A 301 6.25 -35.07 -11.87
CA GLU A 301 4.91 -34.76 -11.32
C GLU A 301 4.29 -35.97 -10.58
N GLU A 302 4.88 -37.18 -10.70
CA GLU A 302 4.35 -38.41 -10.08
C GLU A 302 4.96 -38.74 -8.69
N VAL A 303 5.96 -37.98 -8.18
CA VAL A 303 6.71 -38.39 -6.96
C VAL A 303 6.94 -37.27 -5.93
N THR A 304 6.34 -36.08 -6.07
CA THR A 304 6.56 -34.99 -5.09
C THR A 304 5.27 -34.66 -4.33
N GLU A 305 5.15 -35.22 -3.14
CA GLU A 305 4.08 -34.85 -2.19
C GLU A 305 4.49 -33.59 -1.42
N TYR A 306 3.54 -32.67 -1.24
CA TYR A 306 3.73 -31.42 -0.51
C TYR A 306 2.69 -31.34 0.61
N ASP A 307 3.13 -30.93 1.80
CA ASP A 307 2.27 -30.78 2.96
C ASP A 307 1.25 -29.62 2.80
N GLU A 308 0.40 -29.44 3.81
CA GLU A 308 -0.64 -28.40 3.84
C GLU A 308 -0.07 -26.96 3.86
N THR A 309 1.22 -26.80 4.17
CA THR A 309 1.93 -25.51 4.20
C THR A 309 2.73 -25.24 2.92
N GLY A 310 2.77 -26.20 1.98
CA GLY A 310 3.51 -26.09 0.73
C GLY A 310 4.99 -26.46 0.84
N THR A 311 5.37 -27.13 1.93
CA THR A 311 6.72 -27.68 2.10
C THR A 311 6.78 -29.06 1.47
N GLN A 312 7.87 -29.38 0.77
CA GLN A 312 8.08 -30.70 0.17
C GLN A 312 8.21 -31.74 1.28
N ILE A 313 7.46 -32.84 1.17
CA ILE A 313 7.61 -33.99 2.06
C ILE A 313 8.81 -34.77 1.52
N ASP A 314 9.95 -34.65 2.20
CA ASP A 314 11.07 -35.56 1.97
C ASP A 314 10.76 -36.88 2.67
N ASP A 315 10.36 -37.88 1.89
CA ASP A 315 10.34 -39.26 2.36
C ASP A 315 11.79 -39.71 2.62
N ALA A 316 12.10 -40.04 3.87
CA ALA A 316 13.34 -40.68 4.27
C ALA A 316 13.30 -42.20 4.04
#